data_AF-A0AA35TXH6-F1
#
_entry.id   AF-A0AA35TXH6-F1
#
_cell.length_a   1.000
_cell.length_b   1.000
_cell.length_c   1.000
_cell.angle_alpha   90.00
_cell.angle_beta   90.00
_cell.angle_gamma   90.00
#
_symmetry.space_group_name_H-M   'P 1'
#
loop_
_entity.id
_entity.type
_entity.pdbx_description
1 polymer ?
#
loop_
_entity_poly.entity_id
_entity_poly.type
_entity_poly.pdbx_seq_one_letter_code
_entity_poly.pdbx_strand_id
1 'polypeptide(L)'
;AACFGPPRACRRSSVLRGASTLPWPRVSPWVARWAWRSRDCVRWWRSSPFQRFHLTRCKPESSPRVTNTTRTQGAFTAPLVIRMPYGGGVRALEHHSESMEAILAHVPGIKVVIPSTPHDAKGLLIAAIRDPDPVIFMEPKRVYQAPRQEIPEGDFVIPLGTAKLVLPGSDLTIVSYGAQMKEAIAAARQLRDEASAEVIDLRTIYPPDLASVIESVRKTGRLLVVHEGPRSFGVGAELTAAVAEQAFLHLEAPPARLTGSDIVVPMPRHERHYLISVADIMSAARRLLSY
;
A
#
# COMPACT_ATOMS: atom_id res chain seq x y z
N ALA A 1 -26.31 24.31 47.05
CA ALA A 1 -27.00 25.50 46.50
C ALA A 1 -26.62 25.63 45.02
N ALA A 2 -27.59 25.94 44.15
CA ALA A 2 -27.34 26.17 42.73
C ALA A 2 -26.97 27.63 42.45
N CYS A 3 -26.29 27.89 41.32
CA CYS A 3 -26.65 28.93 40.35
C CYS A 3 -25.76 28.84 39.09
N PHE A 4 -26.38 28.64 37.94
CA PHE A 4 -25.77 28.86 36.62
C PHE A 4 -25.77 30.36 36.29
N GLY A 5 -24.76 30.83 35.55
CA GLY A 5 -24.72 32.18 34.97
C GLY A 5 -24.64 32.14 33.43
N PRO A 6 -25.30 33.05 32.68
CA PRO A 6 -25.36 32.99 31.22
C PRO A 6 -24.12 33.59 30.53
N PRO A 7 -23.82 33.18 29.27
CA PRO A 7 -22.67 33.67 28.52
C PRO A 7 -22.85 35.10 28.00
N ARG A 8 -21.78 35.89 28.02
CA ARG A 8 -21.77 37.29 27.53
C ARG A 8 -21.67 37.35 26.01
N ALA A 9 -22.57 38.11 25.37
CA ALA A 9 -22.51 38.40 23.93
C ALA A 9 -21.41 39.43 23.61
N CYS A 10 -20.56 39.14 22.61
CA CYS A 10 -19.59 40.10 22.10
C CYS A 10 -20.19 40.92 20.94
N ARG A 11 -19.89 42.22 20.89
CA ARG A 11 -20.62 43.21 20.07
C ARG A 11 -20.20 43.19 18.61
N ARG A 12 -21.17 43.40 17.71
CA ARG A 12 -20.88 43.88 16.35
C ARG A 12 -20.33 45.31 16.41
N SER A 13 -19.30 45.61 15.63
CA SER A 13 -18.93 46.97 15.26
C SER A 13 -18.92 47.08 13.73
N SER A 14 -19.26 48.26 13.23
CA SER A 14 -19.56 48.50 11.82
C SER A 14 -18.79 49.70 11.30
N VAL A 15 -17.82 49.49 10.40
CA VAL A 15 -17.32 50.52 9.48
C VAL A 15 -16.97 49.86 8.14
N LEU A 16 -17.66 50.29 7.09
CA LEU A 16 -17.26 50.10 5.68
C LEU A 16 -16.63 51.42 5.18
N ARG A 17 -15.56 51.35 4.36
CA ARG A 17 -15.41 52.08 3.06
C ARG A 17 -13.97 52.07 2.50
N GLY A 18 -13.87 51.87 1.18
CA GLY A 18 -12.68 52.07 0.32
C GLY A 18 -11.63 50.94 0.37
N ALA A 19 -11.09 50.39 -0.73
CA ALA A 19 -11.38 50.44 -2.18
C ALA A 19 -10.81 49.13 -2.82
N SER A 20 -10.81 48.83 -4.14
CA SER A 20 -11.12 49.58 -5.37
C SER A 20 -11.65 48.65 -6.51
N THR A 21 -11.68 49.15 -7.75
CA THR A 21 -12.14 48.54 -9.01
C THR A 21 -11.20 47.49 -9.67
N LEU A 22 -11.75 46.30 -9.99
CA LEU A 22 -11.52 45.44 -11.20
C LEU A 22 -10.09 44.93 -11.57
N PRO A 23 -9.94 43.89 -12.43
CA PRO A 23 -10.85 42.79 -12.84
C PRO A 23 -10.25 41.36 -12.66
N TRP A 24 -11.08 40.31 -12.77
CA TRP A 24 -10.63 38.91 -12.84
C TRP A 24 -10.21 38.50 -14.26
N PRO A 25 -9.14 37.70 -14.45
CA PRO A 25 -8.76 37.16 -15.76
C PRO A 25 -9.70 36.01 -16.19
N ARG A 26 -9.94 35.92 -17.50
CA ARG A 26 -10.86 34.97 -18.13
C ARG A 26 -10.29 33.54 -18.12
N VAL A 27 -11.05 32.58 -17.60
CA VAL A 27 -10.81 31.14 -17.84
C VAL A 27 -11.37 30.77 -19.22
N SER A 28 -10.68 29.89 -19.96
CA SER A 28 -11.00 29.58 -21.35
C SER A 28 -12.29 28.74 -21.52
N PRO A 29 -12.97 28.77 -22.69
CA PRO A 29 -14.30 28.15 -22.85
C PRO A 29 -14.35 26.62 -22.91
N TRP A 30 -13.23 25.91 -22.75
CA TRP A 30 -13.11 24.49 -23.10
C TRP A 30 -13.57 23.49 -22.02
N VAL A 31 -13.86 23.94 -20.79
CA VAL A 31 -14.23 23.05 -19.66
C VAL A 31 -15.74 22.80 -19.57
N ALA A 32 -16.57 23.49 -20.36
CA ALA A 32 -18.03 23.48 -20.23
C ALA A 32 -18.79 22.71 -21.33
N ARG A 33 -18.29 21.56 -21.77
CA ARG A 33 -19.07 20.55 -22.53
C ARG A 33 -18.56 19.14 -22.21
N TRP A 34 -19.36 18.37 -21.48
CA TRP A 34 -19.66 16.93 -21.69
C TRP A 34 -20.60 16.48 -20.56
N ALA A 35 -21.86 16.91 -20.67
CA ALA A 35 -22.95 16.46 -19.81
C ALA A 35 -24.20 16.24 -20.68
N TRP A 36 -25.00 15.23 -20.30
CA TRP A 36 -26.30 14.88 -20.87
C TRP A 36 -26.35 14.38 -22.32
N ARG A 37 -26.43 13.04 -22.45
CA ARG A 37 -27.41 12.37 -23.31
C ARG A 37 -27.69 10.95 -22.81
N SER A 38 -28.67 10.82 -21.92
CA SER A 38 -29.33 9.55 -21.62
C SER A 38 -30.81 9.66 -22.01
N ARG A 39 -31.18 8.92 -23.05
CA ARG A 39 -32.54 8.52 -23.36
C ARG A 39 -32.47 7.03 -23.65
N ASP A 40 -33.11 6.23 -22.80
CA ASP A 40 -34.13 5.28 -23.22
C ASP A 40 -34.81 4.67 -21.98
N CYS A 41 -36.14 4.65 -22.01
CA CYS A 41 -36.98 4.11 -20.94
C CYS A 41 -38.01 3.14 -21.51
N VAL A 42 -37.87 1.84 -21.24
CA VAL A 42 -38.96 0.84 -21.25
C VAL A 42 -38.56 -0.31 -20.30
N ARG A 43 -39.44 -1.08 -19.63
CA ARG A 43 -40.61 -0.83 -18.74
C ARG A 43 -41.00 -2.21 -18.14
N TRP A 44 -41.42 -2.28 -16.87
CA TRP A 44 -41.99 -3.47 -16.16
C TRP A 44 -41.00 -4.64 -15.82
N TRP A 45 -41.27 -5.55 -14.87
CA TRP A 45 -42.47 -5.80 -14.02
C TRP A 45 -42.10 -6.09 -12.53
N ARG A 46 -43.10 -6.27 -11.66
CA ARG A 46 -42.95 -6.46 -10.19
C ARG A 46 -42.74 -7.93 -9.79
N SER A 47 -41.83 -8.20 -8.85
CA SER A 47 -42.09 -8.89 -7.56
C SER A 47 -40.80 -9.41 -6.89
N SER A 48 -40.81 -9.46 -5.56
CA SER A 48 -39.89 -10.24 -4.72
C SER A 48 -40.70 -11.41 -4.10
N PRO A 49 -40.09 -12.47 -3.51
CA PRO A 49 -38.68 -12.63 -3.15
C PRO A 49 -38.08 -14.00 -3.58
N PHE A 50 -37.00 -14.39 -2.89
CA PHE A 50 -36.31 -15.69 -2.89
C PHE A 50 -35.17 -15.93 -3.91
N GLN A 51 -34.14 -16.63 -3.41
CA GLN A 51 -32.84 -16.80 -4.05
C GLN A 51 -32.92 -17.65 -5.33
N ARG A 52 -32.41 -17.12 -6.44
CA ARG A 52 -31.87 -17.94 -7.54
C ARG A 52 -30.51 -17.39 -7.98
N PHE A 53 -29.49 -18.20 -7.78
CA PHE A 53 -28.19 -17.99 -8.42
C PHE A 53 -28.36 -18.14 -9.94
N HIS A 54 -28.17 -17.05 -10.67
CA HIS A 54 -27.76 -17.08 -12.07
C HIS A 54 -26.36 -16.48 -12.15
N LEU A 55 -25.37 -17.37 -12.09
CA LEU A 55 -23.98 -17.07 -12.44
C LEU A 55 -23.89 -16.88 -13.95
N THR A 56 -24.34 -15.72 -14.44
CA THR A 56 -23.91 -15.23 -15.76
C THR A 56 -22.40 -15.03 -15.71
N ARG A 57 -21.71 -15.86 -16.48
CA ARG A 57 -20.26 -16.09 -16.45
C ARG A 57 -19.48 -14.83 -16.85
N CYS A 58 -19.27 -13.92 -15.90
CA CYS A 58 -18.40 -12.78 -16.08
C CYS A 58 -16.94 -13.27 -16.14
N LYS A 59 -16.20 -12.94 -17.20
CA LYS A 59 -14.79 -13.33 -17.32
C LYS A 59 -14.00 -12.75 -16.12
N PRO A 60 -13.04 -13.50 -15.55
CA PRO A 60 -12.05 -12.92 -14.66
C PRO A 60 -11.12 -12.01 -15.48
N GLU A 61 -11.39 -10.71 -15.45
CA GLU A 61 -10.31 -9.74 -15.54
C GLU A 61 -9.47 -9.87 -14.26
N SER A 62 -8.15 -9.71 -14.39
CA SER A 62 -7.16 -10.17 -13.41
C SER A 62 -7.16 -9.42 -12.07
N SER A 63 -8.01 -8.42 -11.87
CA SER A 63 -8.18 -7.71 -10.59
C SER A 63 -9.54 -8.04 -9.95
N PRO A 64 -9.59 -8.41 -8.65
CA PRO A 64 -10.86 -8.59 -7.94
C PRO A 64 -11.63 -7.26 -7.89
N ARG A 65 -12.83 -7.24 -8.49
CA ARG A 65 -13.70 -6.05 -8.54
C ARG A 65 -14.24 -5.71 -7.14
N VAL A 66 -14.21 -4.42 -6.81
CA VAL A 66 -14.53 -3.84 -5.50
C VAL A 66 -15.99 -3.99 -5.07
N THR A 67 -16.27 -3.83 -3.77
CA THR A 67 -17.61 -3.84 -3.15
C THR A 67 -18.67 -3.01 -3.91
N ASN A 68 -18.43 -1.73 -4.23
CA ASN A 68 -19.40 -0.89 -4.94
C ASN A 68 -19.57 -1.30 -6.41
N THR A 69 -18.49 -1.62 -7.13
CA THR A 69 -18.56 -2.14 -8.49
C THR A 69 -19.25 -3.51 -8.54
N THR A 70 -19.02 -4.39 -7.56
CA THR A 70 -19.64 -5.70 -7.45
C THR A 70 -21.12 -5.58 -7.10
N ARG A 71 -21.48 -4.73 -6.12
CA ARG A 71 -22.86 -4.44 -5.73
C ARG A 71 -23.69 -3.84 -6.87
N THR A 72 -23.05 -3.07 -7.75
CA THR A 72 -23.71 -2.40 -8.88
C THR A 72 -23.44 -3.07 -10.24
N GLN A 73 -22.79 -4.24 -10.25
CA GLN A 73 -22.40 -4.98 -11.46
C GLN A 73 -21.64 -4.14 -12.50
N GLY A 74 -20.80 -3.22 -12.02
CA GLY A 74 -19.98 -2.30 -12.83
C GLY A 74 -20.68 -0.98 -13.20
N ALA A 75 -21.96 -0.78 -12.85
CA ALA A 75 -22.67 0.45 -13.19
C ALA A 75 -22.14 1.70 -12.47
N PHE A 76 -21.50 1.55 -11.30
CA PHE A 76 -20.84 2.63 -10.57
C PHE A 76 -19.48 2.19 -10.04
N THR A 77 -18.47 3.03 -10.29
CA THR A 77 -17.10 2.91 -9.75
C THR A 77 -16.91 3.81 -8.52
N ALA A 78 -15.77 3.69 -7.84
CA ALA A 78 -15.45 4.52 -6.67
C ALA A 78 -13.98 4.98 -6.72
N PRO A 79 -13.60 5.81 -7.72
CA PRO A 79 -12.23 6.29 -7.90
C PRO A 79 -11.85 7.23 -6.75
N LEU A 80 -11.13 6.70 -5.77
CA LEU A 80 -10.78 7.40 -4.53
C LEU A 80 -9.38 6.97 -4.10
N VAL A 81 -8.48 7.93 -3.91
CA VAL A 81 -7.15 7.67 -3.34
C VAL A 81 -7.08 8.27 -1.93
N ILE A 82 -6.90 7.42 -0.93
CA ILE A 82 -6.64 7.82 0.45
C ILE A 82 -5.13 7.72 0.70
N ARG A 83 -4.48 8.88 0.81
CA ARG A 83 -3.04 8.96 1.13
C ARG A 83 -2.86 9.08 2.64
N MET A 84 -1.92 8.32 3.21
CA MET A 84 -1.59 8.39 4.63
C MET A 84 -0.08 8.18 4.87
N PRO A 85 0.54 8.91 5.82
CA PRO A 85 1.91 8.62 6.23
C PRO A 85 1.99 7.28 6.96
N TYR A 86 3.11 6.58 6.81
CA TYR A 86 3.30 5.19 7.24
C TYR A 86 4.67 4.95 7.90
N GLY A 87 4.74 3.93 8.77
CA GLY A 87 6.00 3.32 9.20
C GLY A 87 6.78 4.07 10.29
N GLY A 88 7.78 3.42 10.87
CA GLY A 88 8.57 3.93 11.98
C GLY A 88 9.83 4.71 11.59
N GLY A 89 10.67 4.98 12.57
CA GLY A 89 12.06 5.41 12.40
C GLY A 89 12.28 6.87 12.00
N VAL A 90 11.28 7.72 12.26
CA VAL A 90 11.41 9.18 12.20
C VAL A 90 11.28 9.84 13.57
N ARG A 91 11.37 9.07 14.67
CA ARG A 91 11.26 9.56 16.06
C ARG A 91 9.94 10.29 16.34
N ALA A 92 8.84 9.77 15.79
CA ALA A 92 7.50 10.34 15.99
C ALA A 92 6.92 9.96 17.37
N LEU A 93 5.99 10.77 17.86
CA LEU A 93 5.25 10.48 19.09
C LEU A 93 4.26 9.31 18.89
N GLU A 94 3.62 8.90 19.98
CA GLU A 94 2.58 7.85 20.00
C GLU A 94 1.53 8.06 18.90
N HIS A 95 1.03 6.97 18.30
CA HIS A 95 0.03 6.99 17.21
C HIS A 95 0.49 7.64 15.89
N HIS A 96 1.79 7.59 15.60
CA HIS A 96 2.34 8.07 14.33
C HIS A 96 3.26 7.08 13.61
N SER A 97 3.63 5.92 14.17
CA SER A 97 4.63 4.99 13.59
C SER A 97 4.04 3.60 13.26
N GLU A 98 2.72 3.46 13.28
CA GLU A 98 2.01 2.20 13.15
C GLU A 98 2.06 1.63 11.73
N SER A 99 1.99 0.30 11.67
CA SER A 99 1.90 -0.49 10.45
C SER A 99 0.54 -1.18 10.41
N MET A 100 -0.42 -0.57 9.69
CA MET A 100 -1.81 -1.02 9.60
C MET A 100 -2.15 -1.69 8.26
N GLU A 101 -1.14 -1.96 7.42
CA GLU A 101 -1.31 -2.48 6.06
C GLU A 101 -2.03 -3.82 6.02
N ALA A 102 -1.79 -4.70 6.99
CA ALA A 102 -2.44 -6.00 7.08
C ALA A 102 -3.95 -5.89 7.38
N ILE A 103 -4.34 -4.94 8.25
CA ILE A 103 -5.76 -4.69 8.58
C ILE A 103 -6.51 -4.19 7.34
N LEU A 104 -5.88 -3.31 6.56
CA LEU A 104 -6.44 -2.76 5.33
C LEU A 104 -6.47 -3.82 4.21
N ALA A 105 -5.40 -4.60 4.05
CA ALA A 105 -5.32 -5.69 3.07
C ALA A 105 -6.36 -6.79 3.31
N HIS A 106 -6.84 -6.95 4.55
CA HIS A 106 -7.90 -7.91 4.88
C HIS A 106 -9.32 -7.42 4.50
N VAL A 107 -9.48 -6.23 3.92
CA VAL A 107 -10.77 -5.72 3.42
C VAL A 107 -10.87 -5.98 1.90
N PRO A 108 -11.66 -6.96 1.44
CA PRO A 108 -11.77 -7.24 0.02
C PRO A 108 -12.37 -6.06 -0.74
N GLY A 109 -11.70 -5.65 -1.80
CA GLY A 109 -12.14 -4.54 -2.62
C GLY A 109 -11.68 -3.15 -2.17
N ILE A 110 -10.57 -3.05 -1.43
CA ILE A 110 -9.70 -1.87 -1.50
C ILE A 110 -8.32 -2.32 -1.98
N LYS A 111 -7.57 -1.46 -2.68
CA LYS A 111 -6.18 -1.74 -3.05
C LYS A 111 -5.26 -1.08 -2.03
N VAL A 112 -4.17 -1.73 -1.62
CA VAL A 112 -3.23 -1.22 -0.59
C VAL A 112 -1.82 -1.17 -1.17
N VAL A 113 -1.23 0.01 -1.21
CA VAL A 113 0.02 0.31 -1.95
C VAL A 113 1.02 1.03 -1.04
N ILE A 114 2.27 0.57 -1.04
CA ILE A 114 3.37 1.10 -0.22
C ILE A 114 4.64 1.24 -1.08
N PRO A 115 4.95 2.44 -1.60
CA PRO A 115 6.15 2.66 -2.42
C PRO A 115 7.43 2.64 -1.57
N SER A 116 8.52 2.10 -2.12
CA SER A 116 9.85 2.06 -1.48
C SER A 116 10.80 3.19 -1.90
N THR A 117 10.60 3.79 -3.08
CA THR A 117 11.46 4.85 -3.65
C THR A 117 10.63 6.04 -4.15
N PRO A 118 11.23 7.25 -4.29
CA PRO A 118 10.57 8.40 -4.90
C PRO A 118 10.05 8.15 -6.32
N HIS A 119 10.82 7.41 -7.14
CA HIS A 119 10.37 6.98 -8.47
C HIS A 119 9.12 6.08 -8.39
N ASP A 120 9.16 5.06 -7.54
CA ASP A 120 8.05 4.12 -7.38
C ASP A 120 6.81 4.85 -6.80
N ALA A 121 7.01 5.81 -5.88
CA ALA A 121 5.94 6.64 -5.33
C ALA A 121 5.20 7.46 -6.41
N LYS A 122 5.91 8.13 -7.33
CA LYS A 122 5.27 8.86 -8.43
C LYS A 122 4.46 7.92 -9.33
N GLY A 123 5.09 6.85 -9.82
CA GLY A 123 4.45 5.95 -10.79
C GLY A 123 3.24 5.19 -10.22
N LEU A 124 3.33 4.76 -8.96
CA LEU A 124 2.23 4.07 -8.27
C LEU A 124 1.11 5.05 -7.85
N LEU A 125 1.43 6.30 -7.49
CA LEU A 125 0.39 7.30 -7.16
C LEU A 125 -0.40 7.72 -8.41
N ILE A 126 0.26 7.90 -9.55
CA ILE A 126 -0.43 8.17 -10.83
C ILE A 126 -1.28 6.96 -11.23
N ALA A 127 -0.81 5.72 -11.00
CA ALA A 127 -1.61 4.52 -11.19
C ALA A 127 -2.87 4.53 -10.31
N ALA A 128 -2.71 4.80 -9.01
CA ALA A 128 -3.80 4.86 -8.04
C ALA A 128 -4.86 5.93 -8.38
N ILE A 129 -4.43 7.12 -8.84
CA ILE A 129 -5.34 8.21 -9.24
C ILE A 129 -6.16 7.84 -10.49
N ARG A 130 -5.60 7.01 -11.37
CA ARG A 130 -6.25 6.55 -12.61
C ARG A 130 -7.08 5.27 -12.43
N ASP A 131 -7.03 4.66 -11.25
CA ASP A 131 -7.72 3.41 -10.95
C ASP A 131 -9.22 3.68 -10.65
N PRO A 132 -10.17 2.89 -11.21
CA PRO A 132 -11.60 3.05 -10.93
C PRO A 132 -12.01 2.64 -9.51
N ASP A 133 -11.13 1.95 -8.79
CA ASP A 133 -11.37 1.38 -7.47
C ASP A 133 -10.70 2.22 -6.36
N PRO A 134 -11.18 2.15 -5.11
CA PRO A 134 -10.55 2.79 -3.96
C PRO A 134 -9.15 2.22 -3.68
N VAL A 135 -8.16 3.12 -3.62
CA VAL A 135 -6.76 2.80 -3.31
C VAL A 135 -6.31 3.50 -2.04
N ILE A 136 -5.79 2.73 -1.09
CA ILE A 136 -5.04 3.24 0.06
C ILE A 136 -3.57 3.31 -0.31
N PHE A 137 -3.01 4.52 -0.26
CA PHE A 137 -1.63 4.80 -0.61
C PHE A 137 -0.86 5.20 0.65
N MET A 138 -0.09 4.26 1.20
CA MET A 138 0.59 4.41 2.48
C MET A 138 2.05 4.84 2.23
N GLU A 139 2.42 6.03 2.67
CA GLU A 139 3.65 6.73 2.29
C GLU A 139 4.70 6.62 3.41
N PRO A 140 5.75 5.79 3.28
CA PRO A 140 6.66 5.56 4.39
C PRO A 140 7.41 6.84 4.74
N LYS A 141 7.30 7.32 5.99
CA LYS A 141 7.84 8.62 6.39
C LYS A 141 9.36 8.72 6.24
N ARG A 142 10.08 7.60 6.38
CA ARG A 142 11.52 7.52 6.11
C ARG A 142 11.88 7.76 4.63
N VAL A 143 10.97 7.47 3.69
CA VAL A 143 11.18 7.67 2.25
C VAL A 143 11.07 9.16 1.87
N TYR A 144 10.30 9.97 2.61
CA TYR A 144 10.34 11.45 2.47
C TYR A 144 11.71 12.05 2.77
N GLN A 145 12.52 11.37 3.57
CA GLN A 145 13.88 11.77 3.95
C GLN A 145 14.95 10.97 3.19
N ALA A 146 14.56 10.20 2.17
CA ALA A 146 15.50 9.47 1.32
C ALA A 146 16.38 10.44 0.49
N PRO A 147 17.57 9.99 0.04
CA PRO A 147 18.36 10.74 -0.92
C PRO A 147 17.53 11.14 -2.15
N ARG A 148 17.77 12.34 -2.67
CA ARG A 148 17.11 12.80 -3.91
C ARG A 148 17.45 11.85 -5.05
N GLN A 149 16.42 11.46 -5.79
CA GLN A 149 16.51 10.64 -6.98
C GLN A 149 16.09 11.50 -8.17
N GLU A 150 16.76 11.35 -9.32
CA GLU A 150 16.25 11.89 -10.57
C GLU A 150 15.01 11.08 -10.99
N ILE A 151 13.91 11.79 -11.23
CA ILE A 151 12.62 11.20 -11.59
C ILE A 151 12.26 11.73 -12.98
N PRO A 152 11.90 10.88 -13.96
CA PRO A 152 11.51 11.32 -15.28
C PRO A 152 10.43 12.41 -15.26
N GLU A 153 10.57 13.43 -16.10
CA GLU A 153 9.54 14.43 -16.33
C GLU A 153 8.31 13.82 -17.03
N GLY A 154 7.17 14.50 -16.96
CA GLY A 154 5.89 13.99 -17.47
C GLY A 154 5.28 12.85 -16.65
N ASP A 155 4.15 12.31 -17.10
CA ASP A 155 3.43 11.24 -16.42
C ASP A 155 3.96 9.87 -16.83
N PHE A 156 4.27 9.02 -15.85
CA PHE A 156 4.46 7.58 -16.05
C PHE A 156 3.66 6.79 -15.03
N VAL A 157 3.37 5.52 -15.34
CA VAL A 157 2.53 4.64 -14.53
C VAL A 157 3.34 3.40 -14.20
N ILE A 158 3.28 2.96 -12.93
CA ILE A 158 3.72 1.64 -12.52
C ILE A 158 2.46 0.85 -12.19
N PRO A 159 2.22 -0.34 -12.80
CA PRO A 159 1.02 -1.13 -12.51
C PRO A 159 0.88 -1.47 -11.02
N LEU A 160 -0.34 -1.35 -10.51
CA LEU A 160 -0.69 -1.87 -9.18
C LEU A 160 -0.75 -3.40 -9.23
N GLY A 161 -0.43 -4.05 -8.11
CA GLY A 161 -0.36 -5.52 -8.04
C GLY A 161 0.80 -6.13 -8.81
N THR A 162 1.91 -5.39 -8.97
CA THR A 162 3.13 -5.88 -9.64
C THR A 162 4.36 -5.58 -8.79
N ALA A 163 5.06 -6.63 -8.37
CA ALA A 163 6.29 -6.52 -7.60
C ALA A 163 7.47 -6.06 -8.49
N LYS A 164 8.62 -5.83 -7.87
CA LYS A 164 9.85 -5.41 -8.55
C LYS A 164 11.00 -6.29 -8.10
N LEU A 165 11.66 -6.94 -9.05
CA LEU A 165 13.00 -7.48 -8.83
C LEU A 165 13.98 -6.30 -8.68
N VAL A 166 14.55 -6.13 -7.49
CA VAL A 166 15.47 -5.03 -7.15
C VAL A 166 16.92 -5.46 -7.27
N LEU A 167 17.24 -6.68 -6.84
CA LEU A 167 18.53 -7.33 -7.02
C LEU A 167 18.27 -8.78 -7.46
N PRO A 168 18.91 -9.27 -8.54
CA PRO A 168 18.84 -10.68 -8.89
C PRO A 168 19.67 -11.52 -7.92
N GLY A 169 19.24 -12.74 -7.65
CA GLY A 169 19.97 -13.74 -6.89
C GLY A 169 19.54 -15.18 -7.19
N SER A 170 20.16 -16.13 -6.48
CA SER A 170 20.03 -17.58 -6.71
C SER A 170 19.86 -18.42 -5.44
N ASP A 171 20.19 -17.92 -4.25
CA ASP A 171 20.36 -18.78 -3.07
C ASP A 171 19.34 -18.47 -1.95
N LEU A 172 18.75 -17.28 -1.98
CA LEU A 172 17.73 -16.81 -1.03
C LEU A 172 16.86 -15.72 -1.66
N THR A 173 15.54 -15.84 -1.54
CA THR A 173 14.60 -14.74 -1.82
C THR A 173 14.36 -13.90 -0.57
N ILE A 174 14.61 -12.59 -0.65
CA ILE A 174 14.24 -11.60 0.36
C ILE A 174 13.08 -10.75 -0.18
N VAL A 175 11.90 -10.87 0.42
CA VAL A 175 10.73 -10.03 0.08
C VAL A 175 10.56 -8.94 1.13
N SER A 176 10.46 -7.69 0.71
CA SER A 176 10.16 -6.55 1.58
C SER A 176 9.34 -5.48 0.83
N TYR A 177 9.06 -4.35 1.48
CA TYR A 177 8.33 -3.21 0.92
C TYR A 177 8.55 -1.95 1.76
N GLY A 178 8.12 -0.80 1.23
CA GLY A 178 8.18 0.49 1.94
C GLY A 178 9.60 0.87 2.39
N ALA A 179 9.72 1.43 3.59
CA ALA A 179 11.00 1.91 4.12
C ALA A 179 12.02 0.80 4.41
N GLN A 180 11.54 -0.43 4.69
CA GLN A 180 12.37 -1.57 5.08
C GLN A 180 13.19 -2.13 3.90
N MET A 181 12.80 -1.80 2.66
CA MET A 181 13.58 -2.10 1.45
C MET A 181 15.02 -1.57 1.50
N LYS A 182 15.26 -0.43 2.16
CA LYS A 182 16.60 0.13 2.29
C LYS A 182 17.54 -0.83 3.02
N GLU A 183 17.09 -1.34 4.17
CA GLU A 183 17.83 -2.32 4.96
C GLU A 183 17.95 -3.67 4.24
N ALA A 184 16.90 -4.13 3.55
CA ALA A 184 16.93 -5.38 2.77
C ALA A 184 17.96 -5.34 1.62
N ILE A 185 18.01 -4.26 0.85
CA ILE A 185 19.00 -4.05 -0.24
C ILE A 185 20.42 -3.98 0.34
N ALA A 186 20.60 -3.32 1.49
CA ALA A 186 21.91 -3.23 2.14
C ALA A 186 22.39 -4.61 2.65
N ALA A 187 21.50 -5.39 3.29
CA ALA A 187 21.80 -6.74 3.76
C ALA A 187 22.14 -7.67 2.59
N ALA A 188 21.34 -7.69 1.53
CA ALA A 188 21.61 -8.51 0.35
C ALA A 188 22.91 -8.14 -0.38
N ARG A 189 23.35 -6.86 -0.31
CA ARG A 189 24.65 -6.44 -0.82
C ARG A 189 25.82 -6.89 0.06
N GLN A 190 25.66 -6.85 1.38
CA GLN A 190 26.68 -7.32 2.34
C GLN A 190 26.78 -8.85 2.38
N LEU A 191 25.69 -9.56 2.08
CA LEU A 191 25.67 -11.02 2.04
C LEU A 191 26.38 -11.60 0.80
N ARG A 192 26.72 -10.80 -0.21
CA ARG A 192 27.28 -11.29 -1.50
C ARG A 192 28.57 -12.10 -1.39
N ASP A 193 29.35 -11.89 -0.32
CA ASP A 193 30.57 -12.64 -0.05
C ASP A 193 30.28 -14.05 0.52
N GLU A 194 29.01 -14.33 0.89
CA GLU A 194 28.53 -15.57 1.49
C GLU A 194 27.45 -16.27 0.63
N ALA A 195 26.49 -15.51 0.06
CA ALA A 195 25.38 -16.01 -0.74
C ALA A 195 24.73 -14.94 -1.64
N SER A 196 24.15 -15.40 -2.73
CA SER A 196 23.46 -14.63 -3.77
C SER A 196 21.98 -14.41 -3.43
N ALA A 197 21.70 -13.37 -2.65
CA ALA A 197 20.32 -13.00 -2.27
C ALA A 197 19.58 -12.20 -3.35
N GLU A 198 18.46 -12.75 -3.81
CA GLU A 198 17.45 -12.05 -4.61
C GLU A 198 16.63 -11.12 -3.72
N VAL A 199 16.33 -9.91 -4.18
CA VAL A 199 15.52 -8.94 -3.42
C VAL A 199 14.33 -8.49 -4.24
N ILE A 200 13.13 -8.70 -3.69
CA ILE A 200 11.85 -8.29 -4.27
C ILE A 200 11.21 -7.20 -3.41
N ASP A 201 10.85 -6.08 -4.05
CA ASP A 201 9.95 -5.08 -3.49
C ASP A 201 8.52 -5.40 -3.91
N LEU A 202 7.65 -5.70 -2.94
CA LEU A 202 6.28 -6.11 -3.19
C LEU A 202 5.43 -4.97 -3.79
N ARG A 203 5.72 -3.70 -3.43
CA ARG A 203 5.00 -2.45 -3.78
C ARG A 203 3.50 -2.38 -3.44
N THR A 204 2.72 -3.39 -3.81
CA THR A 204 1.28 -3.52 -3.56
C THR A 204 1.07 -4.66 -2.57
N ILE A 205 0.51 -4.34 -1.41
CA ILE A 205 0.20 -5.31 -0.35
C ILE A 205 -1.07 -6.08 -0.70
N TYR A 206 -2.05 -5.40 -1.30
CA TYR A 206 -3.27 -6.05 -1.77
C TYR A 206 -3.79 -5.42 -3.08
N PRO A 207 -4.09 -6.24 -4.11
CA PRO A 207 -3.73 -7.65 -4.24
C PRO A 207 -2.20 -7.81 -4.39
N PRO A 208 -1.55 -8.74 -3.67
CA PRO A 208 -0.10 -8.95 -3.78
C PRO A 208 0.26 -9.71 -5.06
N ASP A 209 1.43 -9.42 -5.62
CA ASP A 209 2.01 -10.18 -6.74
C ASP A 209 2.65 -11.49 -6.24
N LEU A 210 1.79 -12.46 -5.93
CA LEU A 210 2.22 -13.78 -5.46
C LEU A 210 2.99 -14.55 -6.53
N ALA A 211 2.69 -14.33 -7.82
CA ALA A 211 3.32 -15.05 -8.92
C ALA A 211 4.84 -14.76 -8.98
N SER A 212 5.23 -13.47 -8.92
CA SER A 212 6.64 -13.07 -8.88
C SER A 212 7.38 -13.61 -7.64
N VAL A 213 6.71 -13.63 -6.47
CA VAL A 213 7.31 -14.16 -5.23
C VAL A 213 7.49 -15.68 -5.32
N ILE A 214 6.47 -16.42 -5.76
CA ILE A 214 6.50 -17.88 -5.88
C ILE A 214 7.58 -18.33 -6.86
N GLU A 215 7.72 -17.67 -8.02
CA GLU A 215 8.72 -18.03 -9.02
C GLU A 215 10.15 -17.76 -8.52
N SER A 216 10.36 -16.66 -7.79
CA SER A 216 11.64 -16.36 -7.14
C SER A 216 12.00 -17.40 -6.07
N VAL A 217 11.02 -17.86 -5.27
CA VAL A 217 11.24 -18.95 -4.31
C VAL A 217 11.50 -20.29 -4.99
N ARG A 218 10.82 -20.62 -6.10
CA ARG A 218 11.12 -21.85 -6.87
C ARG A 218 12.54 -21.89 -7.41
N LYS A 219 13.09 -20.73 -7.77
CA LYS A 219 14.48 -20.60 -8.23
C LYS A 219 15.50 -20.68 -7.09
N THR A 220 15.18 -20.15 -5.91
CA THR A 220 16.16 -19.95 -4.81
C THR A 220 16.03 -20.91 -3.63
N GLY A 221 14.93 -21.66 -3.57
CA GLY A 221 14.61 -22.63 -2.52
C GLY A 221 14.37 -22.07 -1.11
N ARG A 222 14.61 -20.78 -0.86
CA ARG A 222 14.51 -20.16 0.47
C ARG A 222 13.78 -18.82 0.42
N LEU A 223 12.95 -18.55 1.43
CA LEU A 223 12.21 -17.29 1.59
C LEU A 223 12.49 -16.63 2.94
N LEU A 224 12.86 -15.35 2.90
CA LEU A 224 12.88 -14.43 4.04
C LEU A 224 11.95 -13.24 3.75
N VAL A 225 10.84 -13.12 4.48
CA VAL A 225 10.00 -11.91 4.43
C VAL A 225 10.45 -10.92 5.51
N VAL A 226 10.66 -9.65 5.14
CA VAL A 226 11.09 -8.58 6.05
C VAL A 226 10.12 -7.40 6.01
N HIS A 227 9.47 -7.06 7.13
CA HIS A 227 8.58 -5.89 7.21
C HIS A 227 8.51 -5.28 8.62
N GLU A 228 8.28 -3.97 8.72
CA GLU A 228 8.23 -3.28 10.02
C GLU A 228 6.95 -3.58 10.84
N GLY A 229 5.87 -4.04 10.21
CA GLY A 229 4.64 -4.41 10.92
C GLY A 229 4.76 -5.65 11.82
N PRO A 230 3.80 -5.86 12.74
CA PRO A 230 3.83 -6.95 13.72
C PRO A 230 3.96 -8.35 13.12
N ARG A 231 4.49 -9.30 13.90
CA ARG A 231 4.65 -10.71 13.48
C ARG A 231 3.31 -11.41 13.32
N SER A 232 2.39 -11.19 14.26
CA SER A 232 1.08 -11.82 14.28
C SER A 232 0.14 -11.12 13.29
N PHE A 233 -0.48 -11.90 12.41
CA PHE A 233 -1.36 -11.43 11.33
C PHE A 233 -0.74 -10.43 10.33
N GLY A 234 0.58 -10.22 10.35
CA GLY A 234 1.29 -9.38 9.37
C GLY A 234 1.38 -10.00 7.96
N VAL A 235 1.65 -9.16 6.95
CA VAL A 235 1.69 -9.52 5.52
C VAL A 235 2.58 -10.73 5.23
N GLY A 236 3.68 -10.90 5.96
CA GLY A 236 4.55 -12.05 5.78
C GLY A 236 3.89 -13.40 6.09
N ALA A 237 2.83 -13.45 6.89
CA ALA A 237 2.08 -14.70 7.11
C ALA A 237 1.36 -15.16 5.83
N GLU A 238 0.70 -14.24 5.12
CA GLU A 238 0.02 -14.49 3.85
C GLU A 238 1.02 -14.98 2.78
N LEU A 239 2.15 -14.27 2.63
CA LEU A 239 3.20 -14.66 1.68
C LEU A 239 3.80 -16.03 2.01
N THR A 240 4.02 -16.34 3.29
CA THR A 240 4.50 -17.66 3.72
C THR A 240 3.47 -18.76 3.43
N ALA A 241 2.19 -18.51 3.67
CA ALA A 241 1.13 -19.48 3.37
C ALA A 241 1.04 -19.76 1.86
N ALA A 242 0.94 -18.72 1.03
CA ALA A 242 0.87 -18.87 -0.43
C ALA A 242 2.09 -19.61 -1.01
N VAL A 243 3.29 -19.35 -0.50
CA VAL A 243 4.51 -20.05 -0.91
C VAL A 243 4.54 -21.50 -0.41
N ALA A 244 4.09 -21.77 0.81
CA ALA A 244 3.95 -23.14 1.31
C ALA A 244 2.90 -23.94 0.52
N GLU A 245 1.83 -23.33 0.03
CA GLU A 245 0.82 -23.99 -0.81
C GLU A 245 1.31 -24.24 -2.25
N GLN A 246 2.03 -23.30 -2.86
CA GLN A 246 2.30 -23.28 -4.31
C GLN A 246 3.75 -23.59 -4.71
N ALA A 247 4.66 -23.66 -3.74
CA ALA A 247 6.08 -23.97 -3.93
C ALA A 247 6.64 -24.98 -2.90
N PHE A 248 5.81 -25.70 -2.15
CA PHE A 248 6.24 -26.63 -1.08
C PHE A 248 7.45 -27.49 -1.45
N LEU A 249 7.38 -28.17 -2.61
CA LEU A 249 8.42 -29.10 -3.08
C LEU A 249 9.74 -28.45 -3.49
N HIS A 250 9.83 -27.12 -3.49
CA HIS A 250 11.03 -26.36 -3.80
C HIS A 250 11.66 -25.74 -2.54
N LEU A 251 11.01 -25.83 -1.37
CA LEU A 251 11.52 -25.24 -0.13
C LEU A 251 12.64 -26.09 0.47
N GLU A 252 13.88 -25.59 0.39
CA GLU A 252 15.05 -26.17 1.05
C GLU A 252 15.10 -25.84 2.54
N ALA A 253 14.48 -24.72 2.95
CA ALA A 253 14.40 -24.29 4.34
C ALA A 253 12.99 -23.76 4.67
N PRO A 254 12.52 -23.85 5.94
CA PRO A 254 11.24 -23.29 6.35
C PRO A 254 11.23 -21.76 6.16
N PRO A 255 10.23 -21.18 5.47
CA PRO A 255 10.17 -19.74 5.23
C PRO A 255 10.27 -18.92 6.52
N ALA A 256 11.24 -18.01 6.58
CA ALA A 256 11.43 -17.14 7.73
C ALA A 256 10.70 -15.80 7.55
N ARG A 257 10.28 -15.23 8.67
CA ARG A 257 9.68 -13.90 8.76
C ARG A 257 10.45 -13.11 9.80
N LEU A 258 11.03 -11.99 9.40
CA LEU A 258 11.69 -11.02 10.26
C LEU A 258 10.83 -9.76 10.30
N THR A 259 10.23 -9.49 11.45
CA THR A 259 9.09 -8.57 11.57
C THR A 259 9.26 -7.64 12.75
N GLY A 260 8.44 -6.58 12.82
CA GLY A 260 8.22 -5.88 14.08
C GLY A 260 7.79 -6.84 15.19
N SER A 261 8.10 -6.49 16.43
CA SER A 261 7.64 -7.24 17.60
C SER A 261 6.12 -7.05 17.79
N ASP A 262 5.45 -8.04 18.39
CA ASP A 262 4.01 -8.01 18.71
C ASP A 262 3.72 -7.14 19.95
N ILE A 263 4.16 -5.88 19.89
CA ILE A 263 3.93 -4.82 20.87
C ILE A 263 3.56 -3.52 20.15
N VAL A 264 2.95 -2.58 20.86
CA VAL A 264 2.79 -1.20 20.37
C VAL A 264 4.17 -0.60 20.09
N VAL A 265 4.29 0.16 19.00
CA VAL A 265 5.57 0.77 18.59
C VAL A 265 6.12 1.63 19.73
N PRO A 266 7.34 1.36 20.25
CA PRO A 266 7.86 2.09 21.38
C PRO A 266 8.13 3.57 21.08
N MET A 267 7.99 4.41 22.10
CA MET A 267 8.37 5.83 22.06
C MET A 267 9.79 6.06 21.49
N PRO A 268 10.08 7.23 20.87
CA PRO A 268 11.32 7.52 20.13
C PRO A 268 12.66 7.14 20.76
N ARG A 269 12.75 7.13 22.09
CA ARG A 269 13.96 6.71 22.82
C ARG A 269 14.26 5.22 22.66
N HIS A 270 13.23 4.41 22.44
CA HIS A 270 13.30 2.95 22.33
C HIS A 270 12.97 2.43 20.92
N GLU A 271 12.39 3.25 20.03
CA GLU A 271 12.05 2.91 18.62
C GLU A 271 13.21 2.18 17.89
N ARG A 272 14.47 2.57 18.15
CA ARG A 272 15.68 1.92 17.59
C ARG A 272 15.83 0.42 17.88
N HIS A 273 15.20 -0.08 18.94
CA HIS A 273 15.24 -1.49 19.35
C HIS A 273 14.06 -2.29 18.77
N TYR A 274 13.08 -1.59 18.17
CA TYR A 274 11.93 -2.18 17.48
C TYR A 274 12.17 -2.28 15.96
N LEU A 275 12.91 -1.32 15.40
CA LEU A 275 13.26 -1.30 13.98
C LEU A 275 14.24 -2.43 13.61
N ILE A 276 13.94 -3.12 12.52
CA ILE A 276 14.77 -4.18 11.96
C ILE A 276 16.00 -3.58 11.29
N SER A 277 17.20 -3.95 11.74
CA SER A 277 18.47 -3.51 11.16
C SER A 277 18.99 -4.42 10.05
N VAL A 278 20.01 -3.95 9.34
CA VAL A 278 20.77 -4.74 8.35
C VAL A 278 21.36 -6.01 8.98
N ALA A 279 21.86 -5.92 10.22
CA ALA A 279 22.47 -7.03 10.93
C ALA A 279 21.45 -8.12 11.27
N ASP A 280 20.21 -7.74 11.61
CA ASP A 280 19.12 -8.68 11.89
C ASP A 280 18.73 -9.46 10.63
N ILE A 281 18.64 -8.77 9.49
CA ILE A 281 18.35 -9.40 8.18
C ILE A 281 19.46 -10.38 7.80
N MET A 282 20.74 -9.99 7.96
CA MET A 282 21.87 -10.89 7.70
C MET A 282 21.89 -12.09 8.65
N SER A 283 21.57 -11.91 9.94
CA SER A 283 21.47 -13.00 10.90
C SER A 283 20.36 -13.99 10.53
N ALA A 284 19.19 -13.48 10.12
CA ALA A 284 18.08 -14.32 9.65
C ALA A 284 18.41 -15.03 8.33
N ALA A 285 19.07 -14.36 7.38
CA ALA A 285 19.49 -14.92 6.11
C ALA A 285 20.51 -16.06 6.30
N ARG A 286 21.57 -15.85 7.07
CA ARG A 286 22.57 -16.89 7.40
C ARG A 286 21.93 -18.11 8.06
N ARG A 287 20.93 -17.93 8.92
CA ARG A 287 20.19 -19.03 9.57
C ARG A 287 19.34 -19.85 8.59
N LEU A 288 18.82 -19.24 7.52
CA LEU A 288 18.13 -19.96 6.44
C LEU A 288 19.11 -20.69 5.52
N LEU A 289 20.29 -20.13 5.30
CA LEU A 289 21.35 -20.72 4.48
C LEU A 289 22.05 -21.90 5.17
N SER A 290 21.94 -22.01 6.50
CA SER A 290 22.51 -23.10 7.31
C SER A 290 21.55 -24.27 7.59
N TYR A 291 20.38 -24.31 6.92
CA TYR A 291 19.43 -25.43 6.98
C TYR A 291 19.81 -26.52 5.97
#